data_AF-A0A0S8CTW8-F1
#
_entry.id   AF-A0A0S8CTW8-F1
#
_cell.length_a   1.000
_cell.length_b   1.000
_cell.length_c   1.000
_cell.angle_alpha   90.00
_cell.angle_beta   90.00
_cell.angle_gamma   90.00
#
_symmetry.space_group_name_H-M   'P 1'
#
loop_
_entity.id
_entity.type
_entity.pdbx_description
1 polymer ?
#
loop_
_entity_poly.entity_id
_entity_poly.type
_entity_poly.pdbx_seq_one_letter_code
_entity_poly.pdbx_strand_id
1 'polypeptide(L)'
;MGVAVYLLDRQTDSVYFLARWIAPAEETYSSFGVLGNHLPTFVHVYAFILLTAVLAAASRAHAIAICLLWLGIDSLFEFAQMPVIARRIAGSIPDWFSGIPFLENTSAYFLAGTFDLLDLCSIAAGALAAYVTIVISNRRTLNHASAV
;
A
#
# COMPACT_ATOMS: atom_id res chain seq x y z
N MET A 1 8.23 -10.07 3.31
CA MET A 1 6.90 -10.03 3.96
C MET A 1 5.78 -9.83 2.95
N GLY A 2 5.69 -8.73 2.21
CA GLY A 2 4.61 -8.51 1.22
C GLY A 2 4.51 -9.60 0.14
N VAL A 3 5.64 -10.06 -0.39
CA VAL A 3 5.69 -11.19 -1.35
C VAL A 3 5.18 -12.50 -0.73
N ALA A 4 5.42 -12.73 0.56
CA ALA A 4 5.00 -13.95 1.25
C ALA A 4 3.48 -13.97 1.48
N VAL A 5 2.86 -12.84 1.78
CA VAL A 5 1.39 -12.73 1.88
C VAL A 5 0.73 -12.95 0.51
N TYR A 6 1.31 -12.38 -0.55
CA TYR A 6 0.82 -12.57 -1.92
C TYR A 6 0.90 -14.03 -2.40
N LEU A 7 1.94 -14.76 -2.01
CA LEU A 7 2.13 -16.17 -2.40
C LEU A 7 1.27 -17.15 -1.60
N LEU A 8 0.88 -16.80 -0.37
CA LEU A 8 0.24 -17.73 0.56
C LEU A 8 -1.27 -17.50 0.72
N ASP A 9 -1.75 -16.25 0.55
CA ASP A 9 -3.12 -15.88 0.94
C ASP A 9 -3.99 -15.37 -0.22
N ARG A 10 -3.40 -15.03 -1.39
CA ARG A 10 -4.13 -14.36 -2.49
C ARG A 10 -4.40 -15.31 -3.66
N GLN A 11 -5.64 -15.33 -4.16
CA GLN A 11 -6.03 -16.08 -5.36
C GLN A 11 -5.22 -15.62 -6.58
N THR A 12 -4.58 -16.60 -7.23
CA THR A 12 -3.58 -16.42 -8.29
C THR A 12 -4.10 -15.85 -9.60
N ASP A 13 -5.42 -15.89 -9.83
CA ASP A 13 -6.04 -15.31 -11.04
C ASP A 13 -6.04 -13.77 -11.03
N SER A 14 -5.69 -13.14 -9.90
CA SER A 14 -5.68 -11.67 -9.75
C SER A 14 -4.28 -11.03 -9.88
N VAL A 15 -3.22 -11.81 -10.14
CA VAL A 15 -1.83 -11.32 -10.08
C VAL A 15 -1.09 -11.56 -11.40
N TYR A 16 -0.90 -10.48 -12.17
CA TYR A 16 -0.35 -10.47 -13.54
C TYR A 16 1.02 -11.18 -13.71
N PHE A 17 1.84 -11.24 -12.65
CA PHE A 17 3.22 -11.73 -12.69
C PHE A 17 3.43 -13.10 -12.05
N LEU A 18 2.39 -13.68 -11.45
CA LEU A 18 2.51 -14.95 -10.76
C LEU A 18 2.22 -16.08 -11.75
N ALA A 19 3.29 -16.71 -12.24
CA ALA A 19 3.15 -17.87 -13.11
C ALA A 19 2.39 -18.98 -12.37
N ARG A 20 1.36 -19.54 -13.02
CA ARG A 20 0.49 -20.61 -12.52
C ARG A 20 1.23 -21.85 -11.97
N TRP A 21 2.52 -21.99 -12.27
CA TRP A 21 3.40 -23.08 -11.82
C TRP A 21 4.02 -22.90 -10.44
N ILE A 22 3.93 -21.69 -9.84
CA ILE A 22 4.50 -21.37 -8.52
C ILE A 22 3.42 -21.39 -7.42
N ALA A 23 2.15 -21.39 -7.83
CA ALA A 23 1.00 -21.41 -6.93
C ALA A 23 0.74 -22.81 -6.36
N PRO A 24 0.73 -23.01 -5.03
CA PRO A 24 0.21 -24.22 -4.43
C PRO A 24 -1.26 -24.38 -4.85
N ALA A 25 -1.64 -25.60 -5.24
CA ALA A 25 -2.98 -25.93 -5.70
C ALA A 25 -4.06 -25.51 -4.69
N GLU A 26 -5.04 -24.74 -5.15
CA GLU A 26 -6.45 -24.50 -4.71
C GLU A 26 -6.86 -24.46 -3.22
N GLU A 27 -6.05 -24.89 -2.27
CA GLU A 27 -6.35 -24.84 -0.84
C GLU A 27 -5.69 -23.62 -0.19
N THR A 28 -6.44 -22.52 -0.14
CA THR A 28 -6.10 -21.30 0.61
C THR A 28 -6.02 -21.59 2.11
N TYR A 29 -4.81 -21.91 2.60
CA TYR A 29 -4.51 -21.86 4.02
C TYR A 29 -4.25 -20.41 4.43
N SER A 30 -5.24 -19.75 5.06
CA SER A 30 -5.05 -18.39 5.60
C SER A 30 -4.12 -18.41 6.81
N SER A 31 -2.82 -18.52 6.56
CA SER A 31 -1.80 -18.66 7.61
C SER A 31 -1.71 -17.40 8.48
N PHE A 32 -2.18 -16.25 7.97
CA PHE A 32 -2.23 -14.96 8.68
C PHE A 32 -3.65 -14.52 9.06
N GLY A 33 -4.70 -15.20 8.59
CA GLY A 33 -6.10 -14.87 8.90
C GLY A 33 -6.44 -13.39 8.65
N VAL A 34 -7.25 -12.80 9.53
CA VAL A 34 -7.69 -11.39 9.45
C VAL A 34 -6.52 -10.40 9.42
N LEU A 35 -5.40 -10.71 10.08
CA LEU A 35 -4.19 -9.87 10.07
C LEU A 35 -3.52 -9.86 8.69
N GLY A 36 -3.62 -10.95 7.92
CA GLY A 36 -3.08 -11.05 6.56
C GLY A 36 -3.72 -10.09 5.57
N ASN A 37 -4.97 -9.68 5.81
CA ASN A 37 -5.71 -8.78 4.92
C ASN A 37 -5.25 -7.32 5.04
N HIS A 38 -4.81 -6.88 6.21
CA HIS A 38 -4.48 -5.46 6.47
C HIS A 38 -2.97 -5.19 6.58
N LEU A 39 -2.17 -6.24 6.80
CA LEU A 39 -0.71 -6.12 6.88
C LEU A 39 -0.08 -5.60 5.57
N PRO A 40 -0.54 -5.98 4.37
CA PRO A 40 -0.09 -5.37 3.12
C PRO A 40 -0.31 -3.86 3.09
N THR A 41 -1.48 -3.39 3.53
CA THR A 41 -1.84 -1.96 3.58
C THR A 41 -0.91 -1.19 4.51
N PHE A 42 -0.68 -1.71 5.72
CA PHE A 42 0.28 -1.12 6.67
C PHE A 42 1.70 -1.03 6.06
N VAL A 43 2.21 -2.14 5.50
CA VAL A 43 3.57 -2.21 4.94
C VAL A 43 3.71 -1.29 3.73
N HIS A 44 2.67 -1.18 2.90
CA HIS A 44 2.64 -0.30 1.74
C HIS A 44 2.88 1.15 2.15
N VAL A 45 2.01 1.72 3.00
CA VAL A 45 2.08 3.11 3.44
C VAL A 45 3.40 3.40 4.14
N TYR A 46 3.83 2.48 5.03
CA TYR A 46 5.10 2.59 5.73
C TYR A 46 6.29 2.69 4.77
N ALA A 47 6.37 1.79 3.78
CA ALA A 47 7.48 1.75 2.84
C ALA A 47 7.53 2.99 1.94
N PHE A 48 6.38 3.44 1.42
CA PHE A 48 6.31 4.60 0.54
C PHE A 48 6.69 5.91 1.24
N ILE A 49 6.28 6.09 2.48
CA ILE A 49 6.69 7.25 3.29
C ILE A 49 8.20 7.24 3.52
N LEU A 50 8.78 6.12 3.92
CA LEU A 50 10.22 6.03 4.15
C LEU A 50 11.03 6.25 2.86
N LEU A 51 10.62 5.64 1.75
CA LEU A 51 11.29 5.81 0.47
C LEU A 51 11.25 7.28 0.03
N THR A 52 10.08 7.92 0.14
CA THR A 52 9.91 9.34 -0.21
C THR A 52 10.74 10.23 0.71
N ALA A 53 10.78 9.94 2.01
CA ALA A 53 11.58 10.69 2.97
C ALA A 53 13.08 10.60 2.69
N VAL A 54 13.56 9.42 2.28
CA VAL A 54 14.96 9.22 1.89
C VAL A 54 15.28 9.99 0.60
N LEU A 55 14.45 9.85 -0.44
CA LEU A 55 14.67 10.53 -1.73
C LEU A 55 14.59 12.05 -1.62
N ALA A 56 13.73 12.57 -0.75
CA ALA A 56 13.57 14.00 -0.51
C ALA A 56 14.58 14.57 0.51
N ALA A 57 15.51 13.76 1.04
CA ALA A 57 16.40 14.13 2.13
C ALA A 57 15.65 14.83 3.29
N ALA A 58 14.50 14.26 3.66
CA ALA A 58 13.49 14.96 4.44
C ALA A 58 13.98 15.33 5.85
N SER A 59 13.93 16.63 6.15
CA SER A 59 14.03 17.11 7.53
C SER A 59 12.76 16.77 8.33
N ARG A 60 12.79 16.91 9.66
CA ARG A 60 11.64 16.58 10.53
C ARG A 60 10.34 17.30 10.14
N ALA A 61 10.44 18.54 9.65
CA ALA A 61 9.27 19.29 9.19
C ALA A 61 8.66 18.69 7.92
N HIS A 62 9.50 18.28 6.96
CA HIS A 62 9.06 17.63 5.73
C HIS A 62 8.51 16.21 5.98
N ALA A 63 8.96 15.53 7.03
CA ALA A 63 8.45 14.22 7.39
C ALA A 63 6.94 14.22 7.65
N ILE A 64 6.42 15.26 8.32
CA ILE A 64 4.97 15.40 8.57
C ILE A 64 4.21 15.55 7.24
N ALA A 65 4.70 16.42 6.35
CA ALA A 65 4.08 16.64 5.05
C ALA A 65 4.03 15.36 4.21
N ILE A 66 5.13 14.59 4.18
CA ILE A 66 5.20 13.30 3.48
C ILE A 66 4.22 12.29 4.09
N CYS A 67 4.14 12.21 5.41
CA CYS A 67 3.20 11.30 6.08
C CYS A 67 1.74 11.67 5.77
N LEU A 68 1.39 12.95 5.82
CA LEU A 68 0.04 13.43 5.51
C LEU A 68 -0.32 13.21 4.04
N LEU A 69 0.63 13.41 3.13
CA LEU A 69 0.45 13.15 1.71
C LEU A 69 0.09 11.70 1.46
N TRP A 70 0.91 10.76 1.95
CA TRP A 70 0.67 9.33 1.75
C TRP A 70 -0.56 8.84 2.47
N LEU A 71 -0.81 9.27 3.72
CA LEU A 71 -2.05 8.97 4.42
C LEU A 71 -3.27 9.41 3.61
N GLY A 72 -3.23 10.61 3.01
CA GLY A 72 -4.30 11.12 2.16
C GLY A 72 -4.48 10.33 0.88
N ILE A 73 -3.38 10.01 0.17
CA ILE A 73 -3.41 9.22 -1.07
C ILE A 73 -3.98 7.84 -0.81
N ASP A 74 -3.44 7.10 0.15
CA ASP A 74 -3.87 5.74 0.47
C ASP A 74 -5.31 5.71 0.97
N SER A 75 -5.71 6.68 1.81
CA SER A 75 -7.11 6.80 2.23
C SER A 75 -8.04 7.10 1.06
N LEU A 76 -7.61 7.92 0.09
CA LEU A 76 -8.41 8.22 -1.10
C LEU A 76 -8.61 6.98 -1.97
N PHE A 77 -7.58 6.15 -2.13
CA PHE A 77 -7.70 4.86 -2.82
C PHE A 77 -8.65 3.90 -2.09
N GLU A 78 -8.63 3.90 -0.76
CA GLU A 78 -9.56 3.12 0.05
C GLU A 78 -11.02 3.58 -0.16
N PHE A 79 -11.27 4.89 -0.07
CA PHE A 79 -12.59 5.46 -0.38
C PHE A 79 -13.03 5.21 -1.82
N ALA A 80 -12.10 5.19 -2.78
CA ALA A 80 -12.40 4.92 -4.17
C ALA A 80 -12.95 3.50 -4.41
N GLN A 81 -12.69 2.55 -3.50
CA GLN A 81 -13.24 1.19 -3.52
C GLN A 81 -14.65 1.10 -2.95
N MET A 82 -15.24 2.19 -2.44
CA MET A 82 -16.65 2.19 -2.05
C MET A 82 -17.54 1.83 -3.26
N PRO A 83 -18.52 0.92 -3.15
CA PRO A 83 -19.27 0.42 -4.31
C PRO A 83 -19.93 1.48 -5.19
N VAL A 84 -20.32 2.62 -4.60
CA VAL A 84 -20.91 3.75 -5.34
C VAL A 84 -19.84 4.52 -6.13
N ILE A 85 -18.65 4.70 -5.55
CA ILE A 85 -17.54 5.44 -6.16
C ILE A 85 -16.83 4.54 -7.18
N ALA A 86 -16.52 3.30 -6.82
CA ALA A 86 -15.89 2.30 -7.68
C ALA A 86 -16.61 2.13 -9.01
N ARG A 87 -17.95 2.01 -9.00
CA ARG A 87 -18.75 1.92 -10.23
C ARG A 87 -18.69 3.18 -11.09
N ARG A 88 -18.63 4.36 -10.47
CA ARG A 88 -18.47 5.63 -11.21
C ARG A 88 -17.09 5.75 -11.85
N ILE A 89 -16.05 5.38 -11.12
CA ILE A 89 -14.68 5.36 -11.63
C ILE A 89 -14.59 4.36 -12.79
N ALA A 90 -15.05 3.13 -12.59
CA ALA A 90 -15.05 2.08 -13.61
C ALA A 90 -15.78 2.51 -14.90
N GLY A 91 -16.93 3.18 -14.78
CA GLY A 91 -17.66 3.71 -15.94
C GLY A 91 -17.04 4.95 -16.59
N SER A 92 -16.01 5.55 -15.97
CA SER A 92 -15.29 6.72 -16.49
C SER A 92 -13.90 6.36 -17.02
N ILE A 93 -13.48 5.10 -16.91
CA ILE A 93 -12.19 4.63 -17.44
C ILE A 93 -12.25 4.68 -18.97
N PRO A 94 -11.30 5.35 -19.64
CA PRO A 94 -11.28 5.42 -21.10
C PRO A 94 -11.06 4.05 -21.74
N ASP A 95 -11.75 3.77 -22.85
CA ASP A 95 -11.62 2.50 -23.57
C ASP A 95 -10.19 2.22 -24.05
N TRP A 96 -9.38 3.25 -24.30
CA TRP A 96 -7.98 3.08 -24.70
C TRP A 96 -7.09 2.45 -23.62
N PHE A 97 -7.57 2.35 -22.37
CA PHE A 97 -6.91 1.53 -21.34
C PHE A 97 -6.93 0.04 -21.71
N SER A 98 -7.91 -0.40 -22.51
CA SER A 98 -7.96 -1.79 -22.98
C SER A 98 -6.77 -2.09 -23.89
N GLY A 99 -6.00 -3.12 -23.54
CA GLY A 99 -4.81 -3.55 -24.30
C GLY A 99 -3.52 -2.82 -23.95
N ILE A 100 -3.52 -1.86 -23.00
CA ILE A 100 -2.28 -1.37 -22.39
C ILE A 100 -2.04 -2.17 -21.12
N PRO A 101 -0.90 -2.92 -21.03
CA PRO A 101 -0.55 -3.65 -19.82
C PRO A 101 -0.67 -2.76 -18.58
N PHE A 102 -1.13 -3.34 -17.46
CA PHE A 102 -1.45 -2.64 -16.20
C PHE A 102 -2.70 -1.77 -16.23
N LEU A 103 -2.85 -0.90 -17.23
CA LEU A 103 -3.98 0.04 -17.30
C LEU A 103 -5.31 -0.70 -17.52
N GLU A 104 -5.30 -1.79 -18.28
CA GLU A 104 -6.46 -2.66 -18.48
C GLU A 104 -7.06 -3.20 -17.16
N ASN A 105 -6.25 -3.33 -16.11
CA ASN A 105 -6.68 -3.82 -14.80
C ASN A 105 -7.24 -2.72 -13.87
N THR A 106 -7.22 -1.45 -14.30
CA THR A 106 -7.66 -0.31 -13.46
C THR A 106 -9.11 -0.48 -13.01
N SER A 107 -10.00 -0.94 -13.89
CA SER A 107 -11.41 -1.15 -13.55
C SER A 107 -11.57 -2.27 -12.52
N ALA A 108 -10.92 -3.40 -12.75
CA ALA A 108 -10.95 -4.55 -11.86
C ALA A 108 -10.35 -4.23 -10.48
N TYR A 109 -9.32 -3.39 -10.40
CA TYR A 109 -8.76 -2.92 -9.13
C TYR A 109 -9.83 -2.27 -8.23
N PHE A 110 -10.63 -1.34 -8.76
CA PHE A 110 -11.66 -0.66 -7.97
C PHE A 110 -12.90 -1.54 -7.73
N LEU A 111 -13.26 -2.39 -8.68
CA LEU A 111 -14.47 -3.23 -8.58
C LEU A 111 -14.30 -4.49 -7.74
N ALA A 112 -13.10 -5.07 -7.71
CA ALA A 112 -12.76 -6.23 -6.88
C ALA A 112 -12.27 -5.85 -5.49
N GLY A 113 -11.86 -4.59 -5.29
CA GLY A 113 -11.54 -4.04 -3.99
C GLY A 113 -12.79 -3.85 -3.11
N THR A 114 -12.57 -3.81 -1.80
CA THR A 114 -13.63 -3.59 -0.81
C THR A 114 -13.17 -2.57 0.20
N PHE A 115 -13.94 -1.49 0.36
CA PHE A 115 -13.70 -0.53 1.42
C PHE A 115 -13.72 -1.20 2.81
N ASP A 116 -12.64 -1.07 3.56
CA ASP A 116 -12.49 -1.53 4.94
C ASP A 116 -11.97 -0.42 5.86
N LEU A 117 -12.65 -0.21 6.99
CA LEU A 117 -12.23 0.71 8.03
C LEU A 117 -10.93 0.28 8.71
N LEU A 118 -10.65 -1.02 8.78
CA LEU A 118 -9.40 -1.55 9.33
C LEU A 118 -8.21 -1.23 8.44
N ASP A 119 -8.41 -1.08 7.12
CA ASP A 119 -7.37 -0.63 6.21
C ASP A 119 -7.05 0.85 6.45
N LEU A 120 -8.04 1.71 6.70
CA LEU A 120 -7.78 3.10 7.13
C LEU A 120 -7.00 3.16 8.45
N CYS A 121 -7.33 2.32 9.42
CA CYS A 121 -6.55 2.22 10.66
C CYS A 121 -5.12 1.74 10.41
N SER A 122 -4.94 0.81 9.47
CA SER A 122 -3.63 0.27 9.10
C SER A 122 -2.78 1.29 8.35
N ILE A 123 -3.38 2.11 7.49
CA ILE A 123 -2.76 3.27 6.85
C ILE A 123 -2.27 4.26 7.91
N ALA A 124 -3.13 4.62 8.86
CA ALA A 124 -2.78 5.55 9.93
C ALA A 124 -1.65 5.01 10.82
N ALA A 125 -1.71 3.73 11.18
CA ALA A 125 -0.66 3.06 11.94
C ALA A 125 0.67 3.01 11.18
N GLY A 126 0.64 2.72 9.88
CA GLY A 126 1.82 2.70 9.01
C GLY A 126 2.47 4.08 8.89
N ALA A 127 1.66 5.12 8.70
CA ALA A 127 2.13 6.49 8.65
C ALA A 127 2.77 6.95 9.98
N LEU A 128 2.14 6.62 11.11
CA LEU A 128 2.70 6.92 12.44
C LEU A 128 4.03 6.19 12.67
N ALA A 129 4.10 4.90 12.33
CA ALA A 129 5.32 4.11 12.46
C ALA A 129 6.46 4.66 11.59
N ALA A 130 6.15 5.10 10.36
CA ALA A 130 7.13 5.72 9.47
C ALA A 130 7.62 7.06 10.02
N TYR A 131 6.73 7.91 10.51
CA TYR A 131 7.09 9.19 11.14
C TYR A 131 8.05 8.99 12.33
N VAL A 132 7.72 8.07 13.24
CA VAL A 132 8.58 7.73 14.39
C VAL A 132 9.95 7.26 13.92
N THR A 133 10.00 6.40 12.90
CA THR A 133 11.26 5.91 12.31
C THR A 133 12.12 7.06 11.79
N ILE A 134 11.53 8.00 11.04
CA ILE A 134 12.24 9.17 10.50
C ILE A 134 12.76 10.07 11.63
N VAL A 135 11.95 10.33 12.67
CA VAL A 135 12.36 11.17 13.80
C VAL A 135 13.54 10.56 14.56
N ILE A 136 13.49 9.24 14.82
CA ILE A 136 14.58 8.53 15.49
C ILE A 136 15.85 8.55 14.64
N SER A 137 15.73 8.31 13.33
CA SER A 137 16.86 8.33 12.40
C SER A 137 17.54 9.71 12.37
N ASN A 138 16.74 10.77 12.20
CA ASN A 138 17.25 12.14 12.16
C ASN A 138 17.86 12.62 13.49
N ARG A 139 17.45 12.06 14.64
CA ARG A 139 18.12 12.31 15.94
C ARG A 139 19.51 11.70 15.98
N ARG A 140 19.69 10.49 15.44
CA ARG A 140 20.99 9.80 15.42
C ARG A 140 22.00 10.54 14.54
N THR A 141 21.58 11.07 13.39
CA THR A 141 22.46 11.83 12.50
C THR A 141 23.02 13.10 13.16
N LEU A 142 22.18 13.83 13.90
CA LEU A 142 22.62 15.03 14.63
C LEU A 142 23.64 14.70 15.74
N ASN A 143 23.41 13.62 16.50
CA ASN A 143 24.32 13.22 17.58
C ASN A 143 25.70 12.76 17.07
N HIS A 144 25.78 12.16 15.88
CA HIS A 144 27.07 11.79 15.27
C HIS A 144 27.81 13.02 14.73
N ALA A 145 27.09 14.00 14.17
CA ALA A 145 27.69 15.23 13.66
C ALA A 145 28.25 16.15 14.76
N SER A 146 27.72 16.07 15.99
CA SER A 146 28.21 16.83 17.14
C SER A 146 29.32 16.13 17.95
N ALA A 147 29.66 14.89 17.61
CA ALA A 147 30.67 14.07 18.29
C ALA A 147 32.00 13.99 17.50
N VAL A 148 32.09 14.70 16.37
CA VAL A 148 33.27 14.86 15.51
C VAL A 148 33.72 16.31 15.59
#